data_AF-A0A1V6KDY7-F1
#
_entry.id   AF-A0A1V6KDY7-F1
#
_cell.length_a   1.000
_cell.length_b   1.000
_cell.length_c   1.000
_cell.angle_alpha   90.00
_cell.angle_beta   90.00
_cell.angle_gamma   90.00
#
_symmetry.space_group_name_H-M   'P 1'
#
loop_
_entity.id
_entity.type
_entity.pdbx_description
1 polymer ?
#
loop_
_entity_poly.entity_id
_entity_poly.type
_entity_poly.pdbx_seq_one_letter_code
_entity_poly.pdbx_strand_id
1 'polypeptide(L)'
;MKKKFQEGVFVFVLPPSLDELLKRLQKRGHETPEAIQKRFAQAASELEEVLWYDYAVMNEDLDTAVGQLIAIYRAEKCRTSRLLGAINHLFHR
;
A
#
# COMPACT_ATOMS: atom_id res chain seq x y z
N MET A 1 -10.94 8.43 -4.62
CA MET A 1 -11.04 7.67 -3.36
C MET A 1 -10.79 8.53 -2.11
N LYS A 2 -9.66 9.25 -1.99
CA LYS A 2 -9.36 10.15 -0.84
C LYS A 2 -10.46 11.18 -0.51
N LYS A 3 -11.17 11.73 -1.50
CA LYS A 3 -12.31 12.65 -1.27
C LYS A 3 -13.46 12.03 -0.44
N LYS A 4 -13.62 10.70 -0.47
CA LYS A 4 -14.63 9.98 0.33
C LYS A 4 -14.11 9.53 1.72
N PHE A 5 -12.79 9.42 1.89
CA PHE A 5 -12.15 8.95 3.12
C PHE A 5 -10.97 9.87 3.45
N GLN A 6 -11.28 11.07 3.94
CA GLN A 6 -10.27 12.11 4.20
C GLN A 6 -9.24 11.71 5.27
N GLU A 7 -9.59 10.78 6.16
CA GLU A 7 -8.68 10.27 7.21
C GLU A 7 -8.08 8.89 6.91
N GLY A 8 -8.35 8.36 5.71
CA GLY A 8 -7.82 7.07 5.26
C GLY A 8 -6.31 7.14 5.06
N VAL A 9 -5.63 6.07 5.44
CA VAL A 9 -4.20 5.88 5.17
C VAL A 9 -4.09 4.90 4.02
N PHE A 10 -3.50 5.34 2.92
CA PHE A 10 -3.40 4.58 1.70
C PHE A 10 -1.99 4.00 1.59
N VAL A 11 -1.90 2.68 1.61
CA VAL A 11 -0.63 1.94 1.50
C VAL A 11 -0.61 1.20 0.18
N PHE A 12 0.42 1.41 -0.63
CA PHE A 12 0.62 0.68 -1.87
C PHE A 12 1.60 -0.48 -1.65
N VAL A 13 1.24 -1.68 -2.08
CA VAL A 13 2.10 -2.87 -1.95
C VAL A 13 2.64 -3.23 -3.32
N LEU A 14 3.96 -3.11 -3.48
CA LEU A 14 4.65 -3.29 -4.75
C LEU A 14 5.42 -4.60 -4.76
N PRO A 15 5.55 -5.27 -5.92
CA PRO A 15 6.57 -6.29 -6.09
C PRO A 15 7.97 -5.66 -6.12
N PRO A 16 9.03 -6.43 -5.82
CA PRO A 16 10.42 -5.94 -5.83
C PRO A 16 10.92 -5.47 -7.19
N SER A 17 10.31 -5.95 -8.27
CA SER A 17 10.66 -5.53 -9.62
C SER A 17 9.48 -5.73 -10.57
N LEU A 18 9.52 -5.04 -11.71
CA LEU A 18 8.61 -5.26 -12.82
C LEU A 18 8.72 -6.69 -13.37
N ASP A 19 9.91 -7.27 -13.38
CA ASP A 19 10.11 -8.66 -13.80
C ASP A 19 9.43 -9.64 -12.86
N GLU A 20 9.48 -9.39 -11.54
CA GLU A 20 8.75 -10.17 -10.54
C GLU A 20 7.23 -10.05 -10.75
N LEU A 21 6.73 -8.87 -11.09
CA LEU A 21 5.34 -8.64 -11.42
C LEU A 21 4.91 -9.48 -12.63
N LEU A 22 5.70 -9.45 -13.69
CA LEU A 22 5.45 -10.22 -14.91
C LEU A 22 5.45 -11.73 -14.62
N LYS A 23 6.43 -12.22 -13.85
CA LYS A 23 6.48 -13.62 -13.40
C LYS A 23 5.25 -14.01 -12.60
N ARG A 24 4.79 -13.15 -11.67
CA ARG A 24 3.58 -13.40 -10.86
C ARG A 24 2.31 -13.43 -11.72
N LEU A 25 2.20 -12.57 -12.73
CA LEU A 25 1.10 -12.58 -13.69
C LEU A 25 1.10 -13.86 -14.53
N GLN A 26 2.26 -14.26 -15.06
CA GLN A 26 2.43 -15.51 -15.82
C GLN A 26 2.10 -16.76 -14.98
N LYS A 27 2.51 -16.78 -13.71
CA LYS A 27 2.34 -17.93 -12.81
C LYS A 27 0.88 -18.12 -12.34
N ARG A 28 0.04 -17.08 -12.41
CA ARG A 28 -1.39 -17.21 -12.07
C ARG A 28 -2.18 -18.07 -13.06
N GLY A 29 -1.62 -18.31 -14.26
CA GLY A 29 -2.18 -19.23 -15.26
C GLY A 29 -3.50 -18.73 -15.85
N HIS A 30 -3.78 -19.10 -17.11
CA HIS A 30 -5.02 -18.80 -17.87
C HIS A 30 -5.10 -17.49 -18.65
N GLU A 31 -4.09 -16.60 -18.60
CA GLU A 31 -4.08 -15.37 -19.41
C GLU A 31 -3.24 -15.56 -20.69
N THR A 32 -3.75 -15.07 -21.82
CA THR A 32 -2.98 -15.09 -23.08
C THR A 32 -1.80 -14.11 -23.01
N PRO A 33 -0.75 -14.28 -23.83
CA PRO A 33 0.38 -13.36 -23.87
C PRO A 33 -0.02 -11.89 -24.04
N GLU A 34 -1.07 -11.62 -24.83
CA GLU A 34 -1.59 -10.27 -25.08
C GLU A 34 -2.26 -9.68 -23.83
N ALA A 35 -2.98 -10.51 -23.07
CA ALA A 35 -3.61 -10.09 -21.81
C ALA A 35 -2.55 -9.76 -20.75
N ILE A 36 -1.48 -10.55 -20.68
CA ILE A 36 -0.34 -10.30 -19.78
C ILE A 36 0.37 -8.99 -20.14
N GLN A 37 0.65 -8.75 -21.43
CA GLN A 37 1.25 -7.50 -21.89
C GLN A 37 0.39 -6.28 -21.55
N LYS A 38 -0.93 -6.38 -21.78
CA LYS A 38 -1.86 -5.29 -21.46
C LYS A 38 -1.88 -4.99 -19.96
N ARG A 39 -1.91 -6.01 -19.11
CA ARG A 39 -1.85 -5.85 -17.65
C ARG A 39 -0.52 -5.29 -17.17
N PHE A 40 0.59 -5.71 -17.78
CA PHE A 40 1.91 -5.17 -17.47
C PHE A 40 2.03 -3.69 -17.83
N ALA A 41 1.57 -3.30 -19.02
CA ALA A 41 1.53 -1.89 -19.43
C ALA A 41 0.63 -1.05 -18.51
N GLN A 42 -0.50 -1.62 -18.08
CA GLN A 42 -1.40 -0.96 -17.13
C GLN A 42 -0.76 -0.80 -15.75
N ALA A 43 -0.08 -1.83 -15.24
CA ALA A 43 0.64 -1.73 -13.97
C ALA A 43 1.79 -0.72 -14.02
N ALA A 44 2.48 -0.60 -15.16
CA ALA A 44 3.50 0.44 -15.36
C ALA A 44 2.91 1.85 -15.31
N SER A 45 1.71 2.05 -15.87
CA SER A 45 0.97 3.32 -15.74
C SER A 45 0.45 3.56 -14.32
N GLU A 46 0.03 2.52 -13.60
CA GLU A 46 -0.37 2.61 -12.19
C GLU A 46 0.80 2.98 -11.26
N LEU A 47 2.05 2.68 -11.64
CA LEU A 47 3.23 3.14 -10.90
C LEU A 47 3.35 4.68 -10.86
N GLU A 48 2.86 5.38 -11.88
CA GLU A 48 2.83 6.85 -11.88
C GLU A 48 1.85 7.39 -10.83
N GLU A 49 0.83 6.60 -10.45
CA GLU A 49 -0.12 6.95 -9.39
C GLU A 49 0.38 6.62 -7.98
N VAL A 50 1.54 5.97 -7.82
CA VAL A 50 2.12 5.64 -6.50
C VAL A 50 2.36 6.90 -5.66
N LEU A 51 2.63 8.04 -6.30
CA LEU A 51 2.80 9.33 -5.64
C LEU A 51 1.56 9.79 -4.85
N TRP A 52 0.39 9.18 -5.08
CA TRP A 52 -0.85 9.52 -4.40
C TRP A 52 -1.06 8.77 -3.06
N TYR A 53 -0.26 7.72 -2.82
CA TYR A 53 -0.32 6.91 -1.60
C TYR A 53 0.50 7.54 -0.48
N ASP A 54 0.11 7.28 0.76
CA ASP A 54 0.80 7.81 1.94
C ASP A 54 2.04 6.97 2.29
N TYR A 55 2.02 5.68 1.95
CA TYR A 55 3.12 4.73 2.15
C TYR A 55 3.24 3.75 1.00
N ALA A 56 4.44 3.21 0.81
CA ALA A 56 4.74 2.10 -0.09
C ALA A 56 5.45 0.97 0.67
N VAL A 57 5.09 -0.28 0.39
CA VAL A 57 5.66 -1.49 0.98
C VAL A 57 6.17 -2.38 -0.15
N MET A 58 7.46 -2.73 -0.14
CA MET A 58 7.99 -3.72 -1.08
C MET A 58 7.68 -5.13 -0.57
N ASN A 59 7.13 -5.95 -1.44
CA ASN A 59 6.75 -7.34 -1.18
C ASN A 59 7.78 -8.30 -1.77
N GLU A 60 9.02 -8.19 -1.27
CA GLU A 60 10.13 -9.11 -1.50
C GLU A 60 9.87 -10.45 -0.83
N ASP A 61 9.65 -10.42 0.49
CA ASP A 61 9.20 -11.53 1.29
C ASP A 61 7.96 -11.15 2.12
N LEU A 62 7.12 -12.14 2.38
CA LEU A 62 5.83 -11.94 3.03
C LEU A 62 5.98 -11.41 4.47
N ASP A 63 6.94 -11.93 5.22
CA ASP A 63 7.11 -11.63 6.64
C ASP A 63 7.55 -10.18 6.84
N THR A 64 8.51 -9.70 6.03
CA THR A 64 8.95 -8.31 6.02
C THR A 64 7.83 -7.38 5.60
N ALA A 65 7.10 -7.71 4.52
CA ALA A 65 5.99 -6.88 4.04
C ALA A 65 4.88 -6.73 5.10
N VAL A 66 4.54 -7.83 5.78
CA VAL A 66 3.59 -7.83 6.91
C VAL A 66 4.14 -7.00 8.07
N GLY A 67 5.42 -7.16 8.42
CA GLY A 67 6.08 -6.37 9.47
C GLY A 67 6.02 -4.87 9.20
N GLN A 68 6.30 -4.45 7.97
CA GLN A 68 6.19 -3.06 7.54
C GLN A 68 4.76 -2.54 7.62
N LEU A 69 3.78 -3.32 7.18
CA LEU A 69 2.37 -2.93 7.26
C LEU A 69 1.89 -2.77 8.72
N ILE A 70 2.30 -3.67 9.61
CA ILE A 70 2.03 -3.58 11.06
C ILE A 70 2.67 -2.31 11.63
N ALA A 71 3.90 -2.00 11.23
CA ALA A 71 4.60 -0.80 11.68
C ALA A 71 3.86 0.48 11.24
N ILE A 72 3.43 0.55 9.98
CA ILE A 72 2.63 1.67 9.46
C ILE A 72 1.33 1.82 10.27
N TYR A 73 0.60 0.72 10.48
CA TYR A 73 -0.63 0.74 11.26
C TYR A 73 -0.41 1.26 12.69
N ARG A 74 0.64 0.79 13.37
CA ARG A 74 0.99 1.23 14.73
C ARG A 74 1.35 2.71 14.74
N ALA A 75 2.19 3.16 13.83
CA ALA A 75 2.59 4.57 13.73
C ALA A 75 1.37 5.48 13.49
N GLU A 76 0.46 5.09 12.60
CA GLU A 76 -0.76 5.83 12.31
C GLU A 76 -1.69 5.94 13.51
N LYS A 77 -1.79 4.91 14.34
CA LYS A 77 -2.54 4.95 15.61
C LYS A 77 -1.91 5.87 16.66
N CYS A 78 -0.59 6.09 16.59
CA CYS A 78 0.14 6.96 17.49
C CYS A 78 0.17 8.44 17.06
N ARG A 79 -0.42 8.82 15.92
CA ARG A 79 -0.51 10.22 15.51
C ARG A 79 -1.19 11.06 16.58
N THR A 80 -0.57 12.18 16.96
CA THR A 80 -1.12 13.12 17.96
C THR A 80 -2.55 13.51 17.64
N SER A 81 -2.86 13.79 16.37
CA SER A 81 -4.22 14.13 15.92
C SER A 81 -5.27 13.06 16.26
N ARG A 82 -4.91 11.78 16.25
CA ARG A 82 -5.81 10.67 16.63
C ARG A 82 -5.90 10.46 18.13
N LEU A 83 -4.90 10.91 18.89
CA LEU A 83 -4.85 10.79 20.35
C LEU A 83 -5.36 12.04 21.09
N LEU A 84 -5.71 13.12 20.38
CA LEU A 84 -6.18 14.38 20.99
C LEU A 84 -7.31 14.17 22.01
N GLY A 85 -8.25 13.26 21.74
CA GLY A 85 -9.31 12.92 22.71
C GLY A 85 -8.75 12.40 24.04
N ALA A 86 -7.86 11.41 23.97
CA ALA A 86 -7.20 10.84 25.16
C ALA A 86 -6.32 11.87 25.88
N ILE A 87 -5.60 12.70 25.13
CA ILE A 87 -4.76 13.79 25.68
C ILE A 87 -5.62 14.81 26.41
N ASN A 88 -6.75 15.23 25.83
CA ASN A 88 -7.66 16.19 26.45
C ASN A 88 -8.21 15.67 27.79
N HIS A 89 -8.51 14.37 27.90
CA HIS A 89 -8.94 13.77 29.16
C HIS A 89 -7.89 13.85 30.28
N LEU A 90 -6.60 13.99 29.98
CA LEU A 90 -5.56 14.15 31.00
C LEU A 90 -5.58 15.54 31.65
N PHE A 91 -6.06 16.56 30.94
CA PHE A 91 -6.06 17.96 31.41
C PHE A 91 -7.40 18.42 32.01
N HIS A 92 -8.48 17.64 31.88
CA HIS A 92 -9.81 17.97 32.41
C HIS A 92 -10.16 17.16 33.67
N ARG A 93 -9.19 16.95 34.58
CA ARG A 93 -9.46 16.41 35.93
C ARG A 93 -9.85 17.51 36.91
#